data_AF-S7PSJ9-F1
#
_entry.id   AF-S7PSJ9-F1
#
_cell.length_a   1.000
_cell.length_b   1.000
_cell.length_c   1.000
_cell.angle_alpha   90.00
_cell.angle_beta   90.00
_cell.angle_gamma   90.00
#
_symmetry.space_group_name_H-M   'P 1'
#
loop_
_entity.id
_entity.type
_entity.pdbx_description
1 polymer ?
#
loop_
_entity_poly.entity_id
_entity_poly.type
_entity_poly.pdbx_seq_one_letter_code
_entity_poly.pdbx_strand_id
1 'polypeptide(L)'
;MKITFGYTTAKRGADLTGTLQFMSLRILKAIDENQAQPSQGIADDIESFIYVLGYAVLMKITRQTKWDTSKRKYWQDTFDAAFGKIDHKDIVKARVSIAPLEWAQKAGTDFELEEIGMSRPFFNILLRLFILLQDVHRTQVRGNIGKNPYVDDTVRSEVSSQPEIMLGYREFREILEQGITKLELRE
;
A
#
# COMPACT_ATOMS: atom_id res chain seq x y z
N MET A 1 -19.72 5.81 16.08
CA MET A 1 -19.16 4.58 15.49
C MET A 1 -17.85 4.28 16.20
N LYS A 2 -17.82 3.23 17.03
CA LYS A 2 -16.60 2.75 17.71
C LYS A 2 -15.88 1.83 16.72
N ILE A 3 -14.67 2.21 16.29
CA ILE A 3 -13.82 1.33 15.49
C ILE A 3 -13.07 0.44 16.49
N THR A 4 -13.36 -0.85 16.49
CA THR A 4 -12.65 -1.85 17.29
C THR A 4 -11.69 -2.57 16.37
N PHE A 5 -10.38 -2.34 16.55
CA PHE A 5 -9.35 -3.11 15.86
C PHE A 5 -9.34 -4.53 16.44
N GLY A 6 -9.70 -5.52 15.62
CA GLY A 6 -9.62 -6.93 16.01
C GLY A 6 -8.17 -7.40 15.99
N TYR A 7 -7.62 -7.72 17.16
CA TYR A 7 -6.36 -8.46 17.28
C TYR A 7 -6.68 -9.96 17.16
N THR A 8 -6.49 -10.54 15.98
CA THR A 8 -6.49 -11.99 15.83
C THR A 8 -5.19 -12.53 16.42
N THR A 9 -5.29 -13.21 17.55
CA THR A 9 -4.19 -13.93 18.19
C THR A 9 -3.87 -15.18 17.37
N ALA A 10 -2.94 -15.08 16.43
CA ALA A 10 -2.39 -16.22 15.70
C ALA A 10 -1.23 -16.85 16.51
N LYS A 11 -1.16 -18.19 16.51
CA LYS A 11 -0.27 -18.99 17.38
C LYS A 11 1.22 -18.85 17.01
N ARG A 12 2.01 -18.49 18.03
CA ARG A 12 3.46 -18.60 18.29
C ARG A 12 4.41 -19.08 17.18
N GLY A 13 5.35 -18.20 16.84
CA GLY A 13 6.67 -18.51 16.27
C GLY A 13 7.53 -17.25 16.10
N ALA A 14 6.88 -16.16 15.66
CA ALA A 14 7.35 -14.79 15.77
C ALA A 14 6.12 -13.98 16.19
N ASP A 15 6.24 -13.10 17.19
CA ASP A 15 5.11 -12.27 17.60
C ASP A 15 4.70 -11.42 16.39
N LEU A 16 3.52 -11.72 15.84
CA LEU A 16 2.90 -11.02 14.73
C LEU A 16 2.54 -9.62 15.23
N THR A 17 3.55 -8.75 15.28
CA THR A 17 3.49 -7.40 15.83
C THR A 17 3.11 -6.45 14.71
N GLY A 18 1.89 -5.91 14.77
CA GLY A 18 1.39 -4.95 13.79
C GLY A 18 -0.09 -5.12 13.51
N THR A 19 -0.75 -4.04 13.10
CA THR A 19 -2.11 -4.14 12.55
C THR A 19 -1.98 -4.68 11.12
N LEU A 20 -2.61 -5.81 10.81
CA LEU A 20 -2.55 -6.46 9.47
C LEU A 20 -2.77 -5.48 8.31
N GLN A 21 -3.61 -4.47 8.54
CA GLN A 21 -3.89 -3.37 7.61
C GLN A 21 -2.69 -2.57 7.14
N PHE A 22 -1.58 -2.58 7.88
CA PHE A 22 -0.37 -1.83 7.56
C PHE A 22 0.84 -2.71 7.22
N MET A 23 0.73 -4.03 7.33
CA MET A 23 1.82 -4.93 6.94
C MET A 23 2.05 -4.92 5.43
N SER A 24 3.31 -5.14 5.01
CA SER A 24 3.66 -5.23 3.60
C SER A 24 3.00 -6.45 2.93
N LEU A 25 2.79 -6.38 1.61
CA LEU A 25 2.25 -7.50 0.84
C LEU A 25 3.09 -8.78 1.01
N ARG A 26 4.41 -8.63 1.15
CA ARG A 26 5.35 -9.74 1.33
C ARG A 26 5.13 -10.46 2.67
N ILE A 27 4.99 -9.72 3.76
CA ILE A 27 4.70 -10.29 5.09
C ILE A 27 3.31 -10.93 5.09
N LEU A 28 2.31 -10.26 4.48
CA LEU A 28 0.95 -10.79 4.40
C LEU A 28 0.86 -12.09 3.60
N LYS A 29 1.60 -12.21 2.49
CA LYS A 29 1.69 -13.46 1.71
C LYS A 29 2.35 -14.59 2.51
N ALA A 30 3.43 -14.31 3.24
CA ALA A 30 4.08 -15.32 4.07
C ALA A 30 3.12 -15.86 5.15
N ILE A 31 2.25 -15.00 5.71
CA ILE A 31 1.20 -15.40 6.65
C ILE A 31 0.14 -16.28 5.94
N ASP A 32 -0.34 -15.88 4.77
CA ASP A 32 -1.39 -16.62 4.03
C ASP A 32 -0.91 -18.00 3.55
N GLU A 33 0.35 -18.08 3.12
CA GLU A 33 1.00 -19.32 2.66
C GLU A 33 1.53 -20.18 3.82
N ASN A 34 1.33 -19.74 5.08
CA ASN A 34 1.83 -20.39 6.30
C ASN A 34 3.34 -20.68 6.25
N GLN A 35 4.10 -19.74 5.67
CA GLN A 35 5.56 -19.80 5.56
C GLN A 35 6.23 -19.15 6.78
N ALA A 36 7.52 -19.44 6.96
CA ALA A 36 8.33 -18.72 7.93
C ALA A 36 8.26 -17.21 7.62
N GLN A 37 7.95 -16.40 8.64
CA GLN A 37 7.89 -14.97 8.46
C GLN A 37 9.26 -14.45 8.02
N PRO A 38 9.33 -13.74 6.90
CA PRO A 38 10.60 -13.24 6.44
C PRO A 38 11.04 -12.09 7.35
N SER A 39 12.35 -11.87 7.47
CA SER A 39 12.88 -10.72 8.19
C SER A 39 12.34 -9.42 7.59
N GLN A 40 11.78 -8.55 8.43
CA GLN A 40 11.35 -7.22 8.03
C GLN A 40 12.55 -6.41 7.53
N GLY A 41 12.38 -5.73 6.39
CA GLY A 41 13.39 -4.89 5.79
C GLY A 41 12.83 -3.50 5.44
N ILE A 42 13.72 -2.63 4.96
CA ILE A 42 13.41 -1.23 4.62
C ILE A 42 12.21 -1.11 3.67
N ALA A 43 12.08 -2.03 2.71
CA ALA A 43 10.96 -2.01 1.77
C ALA A 43 9.60 -2.24 2.45
N ASP A 44 9.54 -3.06 3.50
CA ASP A 44 8.31 -3.29 4.26
C ASP A 44 7.94 -2.06 5.09
N ASP A 45 8.93 -1.35 5.65
CA ASP A 45 8.71 -0.11 6.40
C ASP A 45 8.16 0.99 5.50
N ILE A 46 8.72 1.13 4.29
CA ILE A 46 8.24 2.13 3.34
C ILE A 46 6.83 1.76 2.83
N GLU A 47 6.55 0.49 2.53
CA GLU A 47 5.20 0.07 2.16
C GLU A 47 4.21 0.36 3.30
N SER A 48 4.58 0.03 4.53
CA SER A 48 3.77 0.32 5.72
C SER A 48 3.48 1.82 5.85
N PHE A 49 4.50 2.67 5.66
CA PHE A 49 4.36 4.12 5.66
C PHE A 49 3.37 4.61 4.59
N ILE A 50 3.49 4.13 3.35
CA ILE A 50 2.60 4.52 2.24
C ILE A 50 1.14 4.19 2.59
N TYR A 51 0.88 3.04 3.20
CA TYR A 51 -0.47 2.65 3.59
C TYR A 51 -1.02 3.44 4.78
N VAL A 52 -0.18 3.76 5.77
CA VAL A 52 -0.57 4.67 6.86
C VAL A 52 -0.92 6.05 6.31
N LEU A 53 -0.14 6.56 5.35
CA LEU A 53 -0.40 7.84 4.70
C LEU A 53 -1.71 7.81 3.90
N GLY A 54 -1.93 6.77 3.09
CA GLY A 54 -3.18 6.57 2.35
C GLY A 54 -4.40 6.47 3.27
N TYR A 55 -4.27 5.76 4.39
CA TYR A 55 -5.32 5.68 5.42
C TYR A 55 -5.63 7.06 6.00
N ALA A 56 -4.61 7.81 6.42
CA ALA A 56 -4.80 9.14 6.99
C ALA A 56 -5.50 10.10 6.02
N VAL A 57 -5.13 10.05 4.74
CA VAL A 57 -5.73 10.87 3.68
C VAL A 57 -7.19 10.47 3.44
N LEU A 58 -7.49 9.19 3.21
CA LEU A 58 -8.86 8.74 2.97
C LEU A 58 -9.76 8.96 4.20
N MET A 59 -9.23 8.81 5.42
CA MET A 59 -9.94 9.16 6.65
C MET A 59 -10.28 10.65 6.73
N LYS A 60 -9.37 11.54 6.31
CA LYS A 60 -9.66 12.98 6.23
C LYS A 60 -10.76 13.26 5.21
N ILE A 61 -10.68 12.64 4.03
CA ILE A 61 -11.63 12.85 2.93
C ILE A 61 -13.03 12.34 3.30
N THR A 62 -13.16 11.12 3.82
CA THR A 62 -14.45 10.53 4.22
C THR A 62 -15.15 11.31 5.33
N ARG A 63 -14.40 12.00 6.19
CA ARG A 63 -14.94 12.81 7.30
C ARG A 63 -15.41 14.20 6.90
N GLN A 64 -15.27 14.60 5.64
CA GLN A 64 -15.75 15.93 5.25
C GLN A 64 -17.28 15.98 5.28
N THR A 65 -17.80 17.04 5.90
CA THR A 65 -19.24 17.27 6.09
C THR A 65 -19.93 17.86 4.86
N LYS A 66 -19.16 18.52 3.99
CA LYS A 66 -19.65 19.20 2.78
C LYS A 66 -20.00 18.26 1.61
N TRP A 67 -19.76 16.96 1.75
CA TRP A 67 -20.11 16.00 0.71
C TRP A 67 -21.62 15.79 0.61
N ASP A 68 -22.11 15.84 -0.63
CA ASP A 68 -23.41 15.27 -0.99
C ASP A 68 -23.43 13.74 -0.78
N THR A 69 -24.62 13.15 -0.84
CA THR A 69 -24.83 11.71 -0.60
C THR A 69 -24.00 10.84 -1.56
N SER A 70 -23.88 11.23 -2.83
CA SER A 70 -23.17 10.47 -3.85
C SER A 70 -21.66 10.49 -3.60
N LYS A 71 -21.07 11.66 -3.34
CA LYS A 71 -19.64 11.82 -3.02
C LYS A 71 -19.28 11.13 -1.71
N ARG A 72 -20.13 11.26 -0.69
CA ARG A 72 -19.94 10.57 0.59
C ARG A 72 -19.89 9.05 0.40
N LYS A 73 -20.83 8.51 -0.40
CA LYS A 73 -20.84 7.08 -0.72
C LYS A 73 -19.59 6.67 -1.49
N TYR A 74 -19.20 7.42 -2.52
CA TYR A 74 -17.99 7.14 -3.29
C TYR A 74 -16.73 7.05 -2.42
N TRP A 75 -16.49 8.05 -1.56
CA TRP A 75 -15.32 8.07 -0.68
C TRP A 75 -15.38 6.99 0.40
N GLN A 76 -16.57 6.67 0.91
CA GLN A 76 -16.76 5.58 1.86
C GLN A 76 -16.49 4.22 1.20
N ASP A 77 -17.03 3.97 0.02
CA ASP A 77 -16.78 2.74 -0.75
C ASP A 77 -15.28 2.60 -1.10
N THR A 78 -14.63 3.72 -1.44
CA THR A 78 -13.17 3.76 -1.69
C THR A 78 -12.38 3.41 -0.44
N PHE A 79 -12.75 3.97 0.72
CA PHE A 79 -12.12 3.65 1.99
C PHE A 79 -12.34 2.19 2.38
N ASP A 80 -13.57 1.67 2.24
CA ASP A 80 -13.91 0.30 2.62
C ASP A 80 -13.25 -0.73 1.70
N ALA A 81 -13.06 -0.39 0.42
CA ALA A 81 -12.28 -1.21 -0.52
C ALA A 81 -10.81 -1.33 -0.10
N ALA A 82 -10.21 -0.25 0.42
CA ALA A 82 -8.81 -0.23 0.83
C ALA A 82 -8.57 -0.76 2.26
N PHE A 83 -9.43 -0.40 3.21
CA PHE A 83 -9.20 -0.56 4.66
C PHE A 83 -10.38 -1.18 5.43
N GLY A 84 -11.52 -1.41 4.77
CA GLY A 84 -12.72 -1.97 5.41
C GLY A 84 -12.68 -3.48 5.65
N LYS A 85 -11.63 -4.16 5.17
CA LYS A 85 -11.47 -5.62 5.30
C LYS A 85 -10.91 -5.99 6.67
N ILE A 86 -11.39 -7.08 7.26
CA ILE A 86 -10.90 -7.57 8.56
C ILE A 86 -10.15 -8.89 8.40
N ASP A 87 -10.58 -9.71 7.44
CA ASP A 87 -9.97 -10.99 7.12
C ASP A 87 -8.64 -10.81 6.37
N HIS A 88 -7.63 -11.60 6.72
CA HIS A 88 -6.29 -11.46 6.15
C HIS A 88 -6.26 -11.74 4.64
N LYS A 89 -7.09 -12.67 4.12
CA LYS A 89 -7.15 -12.98 2.68
C LYS A 89 -7.74 -11.82 1.90
N ASP A 90 -8.76 -11.18 2.46
CA ASP A 90 -9.36 -9.98 1.87
C ASP A 90 -8.39 -8.80 1.90
N ILE A 91 -7.56 -8.68 2.94
CA ILE A 91 -6.49 -7.68 3.01
C ILE A 91 -5.43 -7.94 1.94
N VAL A 92 -4.97 -9.19 1.77
CA VAL A 92 -4.03 -9.56 0.69
C VAL A 92 -4.61 -9.21 -0.68
N LYS A 93 -5.89 -9.52 -0.92
CA LYS A 93 -6.56 -9.20 -2.19
C LYS A 93 -6.63 -7.68 -2.43
N ALA A 94 -7.01 -6.91 -1.42
CA ALA A 94 -7.04 -5.45 -1.50
C ALA A 94 -5.64 -4.83 -1.74
N ARG A 95 -4.62 -5.43 -1.13
CA ARG A 95 -3.20 -5.06 -1.30
C ARG A 95 -2.70 -5.30 -2.72
N VAL A 96 -3.02 -6.45 -3.31
CA VAL A 96 -2.68 -6.78 -4.71
C VAL A 96 -3.34 -5.82 -5.70
N SER A 97 -4.54 -5.33 -5.39
CA SER A 97 -5.20 -4.28 -6.21
C SER A 97 -4.64 -2.87 -5.99
N ILE A 98 -3.69 -2.68 -5.07
CA ILE A 98 -3.04 -1.39 -4.79
C ILE A 98 -4.07 -0.32 -4.40
N ALA A 99 -5.06 -0.73 -3.62
CA ALA A 99 -6.25 0.06 -3.31
C ALA A 99 -6.02 1.41 -2.59
N PRO A 100 -5.02 1.63 -1.70
CA PRO A 100 -5.05 2.80 -0.81
C PRO A 100 -4.82 4.14 -1.52
N LEU A 101 -4.19 4.13 -2.69
CA LEU A 101 -3.87 5.33 -3.47
C LEU A 101 -4.39 5.26 -4.92
N GLU A 102 -5.17 4.23 -5.28
CA GLU A 102 -5.78 4.10 -6.60
C GLU A 102 -6.64 5.31 -6.97
N TRP A 103 -7.32 5.90 -5.97
CA TRP A 103 -8.10 7.11 -6.14
C TRP A 103 -7.25 8.29 -6.61
N ALA A 104 -5.96 8.37 -6.25
CA ALA A 104 -5.09 9.47 -6.65
C ALA A 104 -4.80 9.43 -8.16
N GLN A 105 -4.81 8.25 -8.78
CA GLN A 105 -4.72 8.14 -10.24
C GLN A 105 -5.98 8.66 -10.93
N LYS A 106 -7.15 8.41 -10.32
CA LYS A 106 -8.46 8.84 -10.86
C LYS A 106 -8.71 10.34 -10.63
N ALA A 107 -8.20 10.89 -9.53
CA ALA A 107 -8.41 12.28 -9.12
C ALA A 107 -7.58 13.33 -9.88
N GLY A 108 -6.90 12.95 -10.96
CA GLY A 108 -6.00 13.81 -11.74
C GLY A 108 -6.66 15.00 -12.46
N THR A 109 -7.96 15.24 -12.30
CA THR A 109 -8.63 16.46 -12.78
C THR A 109 -8.60 17.52 -11.69
N ASP A 110 -8.05 18.70 -11.98
CA ASP A 110 -7.74 19.76 -11.00
C ASP A 110 -8.92 20.19 -10.10
N PHE A 111 -10.16 19.98 -10.54
CA PHE A 111 -11.38 20.27 -9.78
C PHE A 111 -11.55 19.38 -8.52
N GLU A 112 -10.94 18.20 -8.46
CA GLU A 112 -11.12 17.31 -7.31
C GLU A 112 -10.17 17.63 -6.14
N LEU A 113 -8.99 18.22 -6.40
CA LEU A 113 -7.98 18.47 -5.36
C LEU A 113 -8.42 19.56 -4.36
N GLU A 114 -9.01 20.64 -4.86
CA GLU A 114 -9.57 21.70 -4.01
C GLU A 114 -10.77 21.20 -3.21
N GLU A 115 -11.64 20.40 -3.84
CA GLU A 115 -12.78 19.81 -3.17
C GLU A 115 -12.35 18.91 -2.00
N ILE A 116 -11.36 18.04 -2.20
CA ILE A 116 -10.82 17.16 -1.13
C ILE A 116 -9.89 17.90 -0.15
N GLY A 117 -9.63 19.19 -0.34
CA GLY A 117 -8.79 20.01 0.53
C GLY A 117 -7.33 19.52 0.54
N MET A 118 -6.80 19.24 -0.64
CA MET A 118 -5.46 18.73 -0.89
C MET A 118 -4.65 19.70 -1.74
N SER A 119 -3.43 20.00 -1.32
CA SER A 119 -2.51 20.80 -2.12
C SER A 119 -1.93 19.97 -3.26
N ARG A 120 -1.72 20.60 -4.42
CA ARG A 120 -1.12 19.95 -5.59
C ARG A 120 0.26 19.32 -5.31
N PRO A 121 1.17 19.96 -4.54
CA PRO A 121 2.43 19.33 -4.16
C PRO A 121 2.24 18.03 -3.37
N PHE A 122 1.33 18.02 -2.39
CA PHE A 122 1.06 16.81 -1.60
C PHE A 122 0.43 15.70 -2.45
N PHE A 123 -0.50 16.06 -3.34
CA PHE A 123 -1.04 15.12 -4.32
C PHE A 123 0.05 14.47 -5.19
N ASN A 124 1.00 15.26 -5.67
CA ASN A 124 2.13 14.74 -6.46
C ASN A 124 3.01 13.76 -5.66
N ILE A 125 3.18 13.98 -4.35
CA ILE A 125 3.87 13.02 -3.47
C ILE A 125 3.09 11.70 -3.46
N LEU A 126 1.79 11.74 -3.19
CA LEU A 126 0.94 10.54 -3.14
C LEU A 126 0.95 9.78 -4.46
N LEU A 127 0.85 10.48 -5.60
CA LEU A 127 0.89 9.88 -6.92
C LEU A 127 2.23 9.20 -7.20
N ARG A 128 3.36 9.82 -6.81
CA ARG A 128 4.69 9.22 -6.98
C ARG A 128 4.90 8.02 -6.08
N LEU A 129 4.45 8.08 -4.83
CA LEU A 129 4.48 6.95 -3.90
C LEU A 129 3.63 5.78 -4.41
N PHE A 130 2.46 6.07 -5.01
CA PHE A 130 1.64 5.06 -5.65
C PHE A 130 2.36 4.38 -6.82
N ILE A 131 2.94 5.16 -7.75
CA ILE A 131 3.69 4.61 -8.89
C ILE A 131 4.84 3.71 -8.39
N LEU A 132 5.61 4.19 -7.41
CA LEU A 132 6.69 3.42 -6.80
C LEU A 132 6.19 2.09 -6.21
N LEU A 133 5.08 2.12 -5.49
CA LEU A 133 4.46 0.91 -4.93
C LEU A 133 3.95 -0.04 -6.03
N GLN A 134 3.38 0.48 -7.12
CA GLN A 134 2.96 -0.34 -8.27
C GLN A 134 4.13 -1.07 -8.91
N ASP A 135 5.24 -0.38 -9.11
CA ASP A 135 6.42 -0.97 -9.72
C ASP A 135 6.99 -2.10 -8.86
N VAL A 136 7.05 -1.92 -7.54
CA VAL A 136 7.48 -2.97 -6.60
C VAL A 136 6.50 -4.15 -6.56
N HIS A 137 5.19 -3.91 -6.55
CA HIS A 137 4.22 -5.01 -6.55
C HIS A 137 4.26 -5.79 -7.87
N ARG A 138 4.47 -5.13 -9.01
CA ARG A 138 4.60 -5.80 -10.32
C ARG A 138 5.84 -6.68 -10.41
N THR A 139 6.98 -6.24 -9.87
CA THR A 139 8.21 -7.06 -9.85
C THR A 139 8.07 -8.26 -8.91
N GLN A 140 7.45 -8.08 -7.74
CA GLN A 140 7.15 -9.18 -6.80
C GLN A 140 6.18 -10.23 -7.38
N VAL A 141 5.19 -9.80 -8.16
CA VAL A 141 4.26 -10.74 -8.84
C VAL A 141 4.97 -11.47 -9.98
N ARG A 142 5.79 -10.79 -10.79
CA ARG A 142 6.54 -11.43 -11.89
C ARG A 142 7.62 -12.40 -11.40
N GLY A 143 8.29 -12.11 -10.30
CA GLY A 143 9.27 -13.02 -9.67
C GLY A 143 8.66 -14.33 -9.18
N ASN A 144 7.36 -14.36 -8.85
CA ASN A 144 6.66 -15.57 -8.41
C ASN A 144 6.07 -16.42 -9.54
N ILE A 145 5.92 -15.90 -10.77
CA ILE A 145 5.42 -16.69 -11.91
C ILE A 145 6.45 -17.76 -12.36
N GLY A 146 7.72 -17.59 -12.00
CA GLY A 146 8.78 -18.58 -12.26
C GLY A 146 8.87 -19.74 -11.27
N LYS A 147 8.07 -19.74 -10.19
CA LYS A 147 8.06 -20.81 -9.17
C LYS A 147 6.71 -21.51 -9.16
N ASN A 148 6.40 -22.22 -10.24
CA ASN A 148 5.31 -23.17 -10.25
C ASN A 148 5.70 -24.38 -9.35
N PRO A 149 4.97 -24.68 -8.27
CA PRO A 149 5.28 -25.81 -7.38
C PRO A 149 5.05 -27.19 -8.01
N TYR A 150 4.71 -27.26 -9.30
CA TYR A 150 4.47 -28.48 -10.06
C TYR A 150 5.51 -28.76 -11.17
N VAL A 151 6.65 -28.05 -11.17
CA VAL A 151 7.73 -28.31 -12.12
C VAL A 151 8.85 -29.07 -11.41
N ASP A 152 9.01 -30.32 -11.85
CA ASP A 152 10.03 -31.30 -11.48
C ASP A 152 11.45 -30.71 -11.44
N ASP A 153 12.20 -31.06 -10.38
CA ASP A 153 13.49 -30.51 -9.93
C ASP A 153 14.69 -30.91 -10.83
N THR A 154 14.48 -31.18 -12.11
CA THR A 154 15.53 -31.75 -12.98
C THR A 154 16.22 -30.77 -13.94
N VAL A 155 15.95 -29.46 -13.88
CA VAL A 155 16.69 -28.47 -14.69
C VAL A 155 17.36 -27.43 -13.80
N ARG A 156 18.67 -27.62 -13.60
CA ARG A 156 19.59 -26.66 -13.00
C ARG A 156 19.49 -25.28 -13.65
N SER A 157 19.20 -24.30 -12.80
CA SER A 157 19.69 -22.92 -12.78
C SER A 157 20.17 -22.30 -14.10
N GLU A 158 19.33 -21.44 -14.64
CA GLU A 158 19.76 -20.07 -14.93
C GLU A 158 18.95 -19.13 -14.04
N VAL A 159 19.55 -18.78 -12.89
CA VAL A 159 19.03 -17.74 -12.02
C VAL A 159 19.12 -16.44 -12.81
N SER A 160 18.00 -16.07 -13.45
CA SER A 160 17.82 -14.78 -14.09
C SER A 160 18.07 -13.70 -13.05
N SER A 161 19.26 -13.11 -13.11
CA SER A 161 19.75 -11.98 -12.33
C SER A 161 19.07 -10.69 -12.77
N GLN A 162 17.73 -10.67 -12.74
CA GLN A 162 17.01 -9.41 -12.80
C GLN A 162 17.17 -8.71 -11.45
N PRO A 163 17.59 -7.44 -11.43
CA PRO A 163 17.72 -6.69 -10.19
C PRO A 163 16.34 -6.65 -9.53
N GLU A 164 16.25 -7.21 -8.32
CA GLU A 164 15.09 -7.05 -7.46
C GLU A 164 14.93 -5.55 -7.23
N ILE A 165 13.94 -4.93 -7.87
CA ILE A 165 13.58 -3.54 -7.59
C ILE A 165 12.96 -3.56 -6.19
N MET A 166 13.81 -3.45 -5.18
CA MET A 166 13.41 -3.19 -3.82
C MET A 166 13.00 -1.74 -3.71
N LEU A 167 11.97 -1.48 -2.91
CA LEU A 167 11.59 -0.14 -2.50
C LEU A 167 12.74 0.44 -1.67
N GLY A 168 13.59 1.23 -2.33
CA GLY A 168 14.83 1.76 -1.77
C GLY A 168 14.58 3.00 -0.93
N TYR A 169 15.36 3.14 0.15
CA TYR A 169 15.32 4.34 1.00
C TYR A 169 15.62 5.62 0.20
N ARG A 170 16.51 5.54 -0.79
CA ARG A 170 16.93 6.68 -1.59
C ARG A 170 15.78 7.25 -2.42
N GLU A 171 15.11 6.41 -3.20
CA GLU A 171 14.02 6.82 -4.08
C GLU A 171 12.85 7.38 -3.28
N PHE A 172 12.51 6.72 -2.16
CA PHE A 172 11.49 7.20 -1.23
C PHE A 172 11.86 8.57 -0.65
N ARG A 173 13.10 8.74 -0.18
CA ARG A 173 13.60 9.99 0.36
C ARG A 173 13.58 11.11 -0.68
N GLU A 174 14.03 10.85 -1.90
CA GLU A 174 14.04 11.84 -2.99
C GLU A 174 12.61 12.32 -3.33
N ILE A 175 11.62 11.41 -3.33
CA ILE A 175 10.20 11.78 -3.53
C ILE A 175 9.71 12.70 -2.40
N LEU A 176 10.01 12.35 -1.15
CA LEU A 176 9.60 13.14 0.01
C LEU A 176 10.27 14.51 0.04
N GLU A 177 11.58 14.57 -0.17
CA GLU A 177 12.34 15.84 -0.16
C GLU A 177 11.82 16.79 -1.24
N GLN A 178 11.67 16.34 -2.48
CA GLN A 178 11.11 17.16 -3.56
C GLN A 178 9.69 17.65 -3.25
N GLY A 179 8.90 16.82 -2.57
CA GLY A 179 7.55 17.13 -2.16
C GLY A 179 7.49 18.19 -1.06
N ILE A 180 8.27 17.98 0.00
CA ILE A 180 8.35 18.86 1.17
C ILE A 180 8.89 20.23 0.76
N THR A 181 9.96 20.30 -0.02
CA THR A 181 10.49 21.58 -0.52
C THR A 181 9.42 22.37 -1.30
N LYS A 182 8.59 21.68 -2.11
CA LYS A 182 7.49 22.35 -2.83
C LYS A 182 6.32 22.76 -1.94
N LEU A 183 6.15 22.14 -0.78
CA LEU A 183 5.17 22.55 0.23
C LEU A 183 5.67 23.77 1.00
N GLU A 184 6.95 23.80 1.36
CA GLU A 184 7.60 24.90 2.08
C GLU A 184 7.74 26.16 1.23
N LEU A 185 8.02 26.03 -0.07
CA LEU A 185 8.08 27.16 -1.01
C LEU A 185 6.71 27.79 -1.36
N ARG A 186 5.61 27.30 -0.77
CA ARG A 186 4.25 27.81 -0.97
C ARG A 186 3.75 28.71 0.17
N GLU A 187 4.64 29.22 1.02
CA GLU A 187 4.35 30.36 1.91
C GLU A 187 4.29 31.69 1.14
#